data_AF-A0A7K2YD27-F1
#
_entry.id   AF-A0A7K2YD27-F1
#
_cell.length_a   1.000
_cell.length_b   1.000
_cell.length_c   1.000
_cell.angle_alpha   90.00
_cell.angle_beta   90.00
_cell.angle_gamma   90.00
#
_symmetry.space_group_name_H-M   'P 1'
#
loop_
_entity.id
_entity.type
_entity.pdbx_description
1 polymer ?
#
loop_
_entity_poly.entity_id
_entity_poly.type
_entity_poly.pdbx_seq_one_letter_code
_entity_poly.pdbx_strand_id
1 'polypeptide(L)'
;MANESGGRLQPGAPNREAGPWFGDVKGLGPMGALQPLGADLNASRKALADALRTLFSALDVSVRRYGARRHLNAATISRYLNGTRMPSSNFITDLLRDAHEHRGIPLTPEAEQRCRELYYAALEAEDHTKHRIQLLRDKLEMADERARQAAIREQVLGDAVQARQSRIADLETQARRLRLFAEAERAETVLELGTVTDERDRLTAECHRLREEVGRLERELTAAHTRTLQAEDQCQILERQLEVVETTTPETDEDDVEQEERLDRVMDEVTRLRQEVRVLRVVAIADPGFPDVRGVAYAVRRHLRAGRPQEARTVLSHAAYRLSVERLVELFGFVRGLGDDSHFDHFGELLTEVCVDTRPDAHLAELHRQLNQASYRAEAALLVRKGHDRQARTR
;
A
#
# COMPACT_ATOMS: atom_id res chain seq x y z
N MET A 1 -5.97 70.25 -53.99
CA MET A 1 -7.04 70.48 -52.99
C MET A 1 -6.48 69.98 -51.66
N ALA A 2 -5.83 70.87 -50.90
CA ALA A 2 -6.41 71.61 -49.76
C ALA A 2 -6.72 70.64 -48.60
N ASN A 3 -6.16 70.73 -47.39
CA ASN A 3 -5.83 71.87 -46.53
C ASN A 3 -4.74 71.41 -45.54
N GLU A 4 -3.58 72.05 -45.41
CA GLU A 4 -3.31 73.16 -44.47
C GLU A 4 -4.19 73.20 -43.21
N SER A 5 -3.60 72.92 -42.05
CA SER A 5 -3.97 73.52 -40.75
C SER A 5 -2.80 73.37 -39.78
N GLY A 6 -1.88 74.33 -39.84
CA GLY A 6 -0.87 74.54 -38.82
C GLY A 6 -1.51 75.01 -37.52
N GLY A 7 -1.43 74.17 -36.48
CA GLY A 7 -1.75 74.55 -35.11
C GLY A 7 -0.53 75.15 -34.43
N ARG A 8 -0.50 76.49 -34.30
CA ARG A 8 0.43 77.20 -33.43
C ARG A 8 0.20 76.74 -31.98
N LEU A 9 1.18 76.09 -31.37
CA LEU A 9 1.24 75.92 -29.91
C LEU A 9 1.59 77.29 -29.31
N GLN A 10 0.58 77.99 -28.77
CA GLN A 10 0.80 79.10 -27.85
C GLN A 10 1.45 78.58 -26.55
N PRO A 11 2.37 79.33 -25.93
CA PRO A 11 2.90 78.99 -24.62
C PRO A 11 1.82 79.24 -23.57
N GLY A 12 1.18 78.16 -23.12
CA GLY A 12 0.22 78.19 -22.02
C GLY A 12 0.88 78.72 -20.75
N ALA A 13 0.27 79.77 -20.18
CA ALA A 13 0.57 80.28 -18.86
C ALA A 13 0.55 79.15 -17.80
N PRO A 14 1.36 79.26 -16.71
CA PRO A 14 1.51 78.19 -15.74
C PRO A 14 0.19 77.92 -15.01
N ASN A 15 -0.39 76.76 -15.30
CA ASN A 15 -1.59 76.25 -14.69
C ASN A 15 -1.38 76.11 -13.17
N ARG A 16 -2.01 77.00 -12.39
CA ARG A 16 -2.11 76.93 -10.93
C ARG A 16 -3.20 75.93 -10.54
N GLU A 17 -2.98 74.65 -10.82
CA GLU A 17 -3.79 73.57 -10.26
C GLU A 17 -2.86 72.42 -9.87
N ALA A 18 -2.22 72.57 -8.70
CA ALA A 18 -1.62 71.45 -7.98
C ALA A 18 -2.75 70.58 -7.42
N GLY A 19 -3.37 69.78 -8.30
CA GLY A 19 -4.21 68.66 -7.90
C GLY A 19 -3.39 67.66 -7.06
N PRO A 20 -4.02 66.96 -6.12
CA PRO A 20 -3.31 66.43 -4.98
C PRO A 20 -2.52 65.19 -5.41
N TRP A 21 -1.19 65.27 -5.28
CA TRP A 21 -0.24 64.19 -5.58
C TRP A 21 -0.48 62.92 -4.74
N PHE A 22 -1.40 63.01 -3.78
CA PHE A 22 -1.86 61.98 -2.85
C PHE A 22 -3.32 62.29 -2.50
N GLY A 23 -4.22 61.30 -2.40
CA GLY A 23 -5.60 61.52 -1.90
C GLY A 23 -5.60 62.25 -0.55
N ASP A 24 -6.55 63.17 -0.34
CA ASP A 24 -6.66 64.14 0.76
C ASP A 24 -5.93 63.73 2.06
N VAL A 25 -4.87 64.48 2.43
CA VAL A 25 -4.15 64.30 3.69
C VAL A 25 -4.17 65.59 4.50
N LYS A 26 -5.16 65.72 5.39
CA LYS A 26 -5.15 66.73 6.47
C LYS A 26 -4.30 66.24 7.65
N GLY A 27 -3.30 67.04 8.02
CA GLY A 27 -2.66 67.01 9.34
C GLY A 27 -1.36 66.23 9.44
N LEU A 28 -0.22 66.92 9.31
CA LEU A 28 1.08 66.53 9.90
C LEU A 28 1.84 67.80 10.31
N GLY A 29 2.46 67.75 11.50
CA GLY A 29 3.07 68.87 12.23
C GLY A 29 4.34 69.48 11.61
N PRO A 30 4.96 70.47 12.27
CA PRO A 30 5.70 71.53 11.59
C PRO A 30 7.10 71.11 11.14
N MET A 31 7.40 71.40 9.87
CA MET A 31 8.76 71.49 9.32
C MET A 31 9.60 72.48 10.14
N GLY A 32 10.83 72.11 10.48
CA GLY A 32 11.89 73.10 10.64
C GLY A 32 12.05 73.85 9.32
N ALA A 33 11.67 75.12 9.30
CA ALA A 33 11.40 75.91 8.10
C ALA A 33 12.51 75.79 7.03
N LEU A 34 12.22 75.09 5.93
CA LEU A 34 13.02 75.21 4.71
C LEU A 34 12.88 76.65 4.20
N GLN A 35 13.99 77.25 3.78
CA GLN A 35 13.98 78.60 3.23
C GLN A 35 13.06 78.70 1.99
N PRO A 36 12.44 79.86 1.74
CA PRO A 36 11.68 80.10 0.52
C PRO A 36 12.57 79.83 -0.71
N LEU A 37 11.98 79.29 -1.78
CA LEU A 37 12.72 79.03 -3.03
C LEU A 37 13.32 80.34 -3.55
N GLY A 38 14.57 80.29 -4.02
CA GLY A 38 15.26 81.46 -4.55
C GLY A 38 14.50 82.09 -5.74
N ALA A 39 14.45 83.41 -5.79
CA ALA A 39 13.73 84.16 -6.83
C ALA A 39 14.33 83.95 -8.25
N ASP A 40 15.59 83.55 -8.33
CA ASP A 40 16.36 83.44 -9.58
C ASP A 40 16.27 82.04 -10.24
N LEU A 41 15.39 81.16 -9.77
CA LEU A 41 15.22 79.81 -10.34
C LEU A 41 14.31 79.83 -11.57
N ASN A 42 14.74 79.18 -12.65
CA ASN A 42 13.88 78.92 -13.82
C ASN A 42 12.61 78.14 -13.39
N ALA A 43 11.48 78.42 -14.07
CA ALA A 43 10.17 77.85 -13.78
C ALA A 43 10.19 76.31 -13.67
N SER A 44 10.92 75.62 -14.56
CA SER A 44 11.06 74.15 -14.52
C SER A 44 11.77 73.64 -13.27
N ARG A 45 12.83 74.35 -12.81
CA ARG A 45 13.55 74.01 -11.56
C ARG A 45 12.70 74.25 -10.32
N LYS A 46 11.90 75.32 -10.34
CA LYS A 46 10.97 75.64 -9.26
C LYS A 46 9.91 74.55 -9.12
N ALA A 47 9.32 74.12 -10.23
CA ALA A 47 8.32 73.06 -10.26
C ALA A 47 8.88 71.71 -9.77
N LEU A 48 10.11 71.35 -10.17
CA LEU A 48 10.78 70.14 -9.67
C LEU A 48 11.08 70.24 -8.16
N ALA A 49 11.60 71.36 -7.68
CA ALA A 49 11.89 71.56 -6.26
C ALA A 49 10.63 71.47 -5.38
N ASP A 50 9.51 72.04 -5.84
CA ASP A 50 8.22 71.93 -5.15
C ASP A 50 7.70 70.47 -5.11
N ALA A 51 7.83 69.73 -6.21
CA ALA A 51 7.46 68.31 -6.26
C ALA A 51 8.32 67.48 -5.29
N LEU A 52 9.65 67.69 -5.29
CA LEU A 52 10.56 66.98 -4.38
C LEU A 52 10.30 67.32 -2.91
N ARG A 53 9.98 68.57 -2.59
CA ARG A 53 9.58 68.98 -1.23
C ARG A 53 8.30 68.29 -0.79
N THR A 54 7.34 68.14 -1.71
CA THR A 54 6.08 67.44 -1.45
C THR A 54 6.33 65.95 -1.16
N LEU A 55 7.11 65.28 -2.01
CA LEU A 55 7.51 63.88 -1.81
C LEU A 55 8.33 63.68 -0.53
N PHE A 56 9.25 64.60 -0.22
CA PHE A 56 10.09 64.48 0.97
C PHE A 56 9.30 64.72 2.26
N SER A 57 8.34 65.65 2.25
CA SER A 57 7.43 65.87 3.37
C SER A 57 6.58 64.64 3.66
N ALA A 58 6.29 63.83 2.64
CA ALA A 58 5.52 62.61 2.79
C ALA A 58 6.22 61.51 3.60
N LEU A 59 7.55 61.59 3.74
CA LEU A 59 8.39 60.64 4.47
C LEU A 59 8.46 60.89 5.99
N ASP A 60 8.04 62.07 6.46
CA ASP A 60 8.11 62.47 7.89
C ASP A 60 9.48 62.25 8.57
N VAL A 61 10.57 62.42 7.82
CA VAL A 61 11.95 62.30 8.33
C VAL A 61 12.73 63.59 8.11
N SER A 62 13.63 63.91 9.05
CA SER A 62 14.52 65.06 8.90
C SER A 62 15.55 64.84 7.79
N VAL A 63 15.96 65.91 7.10
CA VAL A 63 16.98 65.88 6.04
C VAL A 63 18.29 65.22 6.50
N ARG A 64 18.70 65.44 7.75
CA ARG A 64 19.88 64.80 8.34
C ARG A 64 19.70 63.29 8.50
N ARG A 65 18.52 62.85 8.96
CA ARG A 65 18.21 61.42 9.16
C ARG A 65 18.11 60.68 7.83
N TYR A 66 17.47 61.29 6.83
CA TYR A 66 17.39 60.73 5.48
C TYR A 66 18.78 60.65 4.82
N GLY A 67 19.59 61.70 4.95
CA GLY A 67 20.96 61.72 4.47
C GLY A 67 21.83 60.61 5.07
N ALA A 68 21.72 60.37 6.38
CA ALA A 68 22.41 59.25 7.01
C ALA A 68 21.99 57.88 6.47
N ARG A 69 20.69 57.68 6.20
CA ARG A 69 20.15 56.42 5.63
C ARG A 69 20.61 56.15 4.20
N ARG A 70 20.73 57.20 3.38
CA ARG A 70 21.12 57.09 1.96
C ARG A 70 22.59 57.44 1.69
N HIS A 71 23.40 57.59 2.74
CA HIS A 71 24.81 58.03 2.67
C HIS A 71 25.02 59.33 1.88
N LEU A 72 24.08 60.27 1.99
CA LEU A 72 24.12 61.59 1.35
C LEU A 72 24.29 62.70 2.39
N ASN A 73 25.06 63.73 2.04
CA ASN A 73 25.22 64.91 2.89
C ASN A 73 23.90 65.69 2.97
N ALA A 74 23.47 66.04 4.18
CA ALA A 74 22.27 66.85 4.44
C ALA A 74 22.27 68.20 3.69
N ALA A 75 23.45 68.82 3.52
CA ALA A 75 23.60 70.04 2.73
C ALA A 75 23.30 69.81 1.24
N THR A 76 23.67 68.65 0.69
CA THR A 76 23.39 68.27 -0.70
C THR A 76 21.89 68.06 -0.91
N ILE A 77 21.24 67.33 0.00
CA ILE A 77 19.79 67.10 -0.06
C ILE A 77 19.03 68.43 0.06
N SER A 78 19.44 69.31 0.99
CA SER A 78 18.83 70.64 1.11
C SER A 78 18.98 71.47 -0.16
N ARG A 79 20.14 71.42 -0.83
CA ARG A 79 20.35 72.09 -2.12
C ARG A 79 19.47 71.52 -3.25
N TYR A 80 19.19 70.22 -3.25
CA TYR A 80 18.25 69.58 -4.18
C TYR A 80 16.82 70.02 -3.91
N LEU A 81 16.38 69.97 -2.66
CA LEU A 81 15.03 70.40 -2.26
C LEU A 81 14.80 71.90 -2.47
N ASN A 82 15.87 72.71 -2.45
CA ASN A 82 15.79 74.15 -2.72
C ASN A 82 15.94 74.50 -4.21
N GLY A 83 16.13 73.53 -5.10
CA GLY A 83 16.32 73.76 -6.54
C GLY A 83 17.66 74.42 -6.94
N THR A 84 18.51 74.76 -5.97
CA THR A 84 19.83 75.38 -6.18
C THR A 84 20.86 74.44 -6.82
N ARG A 85 20.63 73.12 -6.75
CA ARG A 85 21.44 72.09 -7.40
C ARG A 85 20.51 71.04 -7.99
N MET A 86 20.80 70.54 -9.18
CA MET A 86 20.04 69.45 -9.78
C MET A 86 20.29 68.12 -9.03
N PRO A 87 19.24 67.40 -8.63
CA PRO A 87 19.36 66.04 -8.08
C PRO A 87 19.83 65.05 -9.16
N SER A 88 20.42 63.92 -8.74
CA SER A 88 20.68 62.81 -9.65
C SER A 88 19.40 62.00 -9.93
N SER A 89 19.35 61.28 -11.05
CA SER A 89 18.25 60.37 -11.37
C SER A 89 18.06 59.29 -10.29
N ASN A 90 19.17 58.79 -9.72
CA ASN A 90 19.15 57.82 -8.62
C ASN A 90 18.50 58.41 -7.36
N PHE A 91 18.82 59.66 -7.01
CA PHE A 91 18.19 60.32 -5.85
C PHE A 91 16.67 60.43 -6.00
N ILE A 92 16.18 60.76 -7.20
CA ILE A 92 14.74 60.85 -7.47
C ILE A 92 14.10 59.47 -7.37
N THR A 93 14.73 58.46 -7.96
CA THR A 93 14.23 57.07 -7.93
C THR A 93 14.20 56.52 -6.50
N ASP A 94 15.24 56.77 -5.70
CA ASP A 94 15.32 56.36 -4.31
C ASP A 94 14.30 57.10 -3.44
N LEU A 95 14.08 58.40 -3.69
CA LEU A 95 13.08 59.18 -2.97
C LEU A 95 11.65 58.72 -3.27
N LEU A 96 11.35 58.38 -4.53
CA LEU A 96 10.06 57.83 -4.93
C LEU A 96 9.83 56.44 -4.31
N ARG A 97 10.87 55.59 -4.28
CA ARG A 97 10.82 54.29 -3.62
C ARG A 97 10.59 54.42 -2.12
N ASP A 98 11.35 55.28 -1.45
CA ASP A 98 11.20 55.51 -0.01
C ASP A 98 9.81 56.08 0.33
N ALA A 99 9.28 56.97 -0.53
CA ALA A 99 7.96 57.54 -0.33
C ALA A 99 6.86 56.47 -0.46
N HIS A 100 7.04 55.53 -1.39
CA HIS A 100 6.16 54.38 -1.55
C HIS A 100 6.24 53.41 -0.35
N GLU A 101 7.45 53.01 0.03
CA GLU A 101 7.69 52.09 1.15
C GLU A 101 7.17 52.64 2.49
N HIS A 102 7.33 53.95 2.74
CA HIS A 102 6.93 54.56 4.00
C HIS A 102 5.42 54.74 4.15
N ARG A 103 4.68 54.97 3.05
CA ARG A 103 3.22 55.18 3.10
C ARG A 103 2.40 53.93 2.83
N GLY A 104 3.00 52.86 2.30
CA GLY A 104 2.31 51.61 1.99
C GLY A 104 1.24 51.72 0.89
N ILE A 105 1.09 52.89 0.26
CA ILE A 105 0.18 53.16 -0.86
C ILE A 105 1.03 53.24 -2.14
N PRO A 106 0.68 52.50 -3.21
CA PRO A 106 1.35 52.64 -4.51
C PRO A 106 1.23 54.06 -5.01
N LEU A 107 2.38 54.70 -5.25
CA LEU A 107 2.41 55.94 -6.01
C LEU A 107 1.83 55.64 -7.39
N THR A 108 0.89 56.46 -7.86
CA THR A 108 0.27 56.23 -9.17
C THR A 108 1.33 56.33 -10.27
N PRO A 109 1.31 55.46 -11.30
CA PRO A 109 2.24 55.53 -12.42
C PRO A 109 2.30 56.92 -13.06
N GLU A 110 1.19 57.65 -13.05
CA GLU A 110 1.06 59.02 -13.54
C GLU A 110 1.86 60.03 -12.71
N ALA A 111 1.94 59.86 -11.38
CA ALA A 111 2.71 60.74 -10.50
C ALA A 111 4.23 60.47 -10.60
N GLU A 112 4.61 59.21 -10.77
CA GLU A 112 6.01 58.83 -11.05
C GLU A 112 6.47 59.40 -12.40
N GLN A 113 5.64 59.24 -13.43
CA GLN A 113 5.88 59.77 -14.76
C GLN A 113 5.98 61.31 -14.75
N ARG A 114 5.08 61.99 -14.03
CA ARG A 114 5.11 63.45 -13.91
C ARG A 114 6.35 63.98 -13.19
N CYS A 115 6.84 63.29 -12.15
CA CYS A 115 8.11 63.65 -11.51
C CYS A 115 9.29 63.51 -12.48
N ARG A 116 9.31 62.45 -13.29
CA ARG A 116 10.32 62.25 -14.32
C ARG A 116 10.27 63.31 -15.41
N GLU A 117 9.08 63.70 -15.86
CA GLU A 117 8.89 64.76 -16.86
C GLU A 117 9.39 66.12 -16.34
N LEU A 118 9.08 66.47 -15.10
CA LEU A 118 9.60 67.69 -14.47
C LEU A 118 11.12 67.65 -14.31
N TYR A 119 11.69 66.48 -14.00
CA TYR A 119 13.13 66.29 -13.94
C TYR A 119 13.77 66.53 -15.31
N TYR A 120 13.25 65.93 -16.37
CA TYR A 120 13.79 66.13 -17.73
C TYR A 120 13.60 67.58 -18.23
N ALA A 121 12.46 68.21 -17.96
CA ALA A 121 12.21 69.61 -18.34
C ALA A 121 13.11 70.61 -17.61
N ALA A 122 13.49 70.33 -16.35
CA ALA A 122 14.46 71.14 -15.61
C ALA A 122 15.89 70.94 -16.09
N LEU A 123 16.16 69.83 -16.75
CA LEU A 123 17.48 69.35 -17.16
C LEU A 123 17.80 69.73 -18.61
N GLU A 124 16.79 69.82 -19.48
CA GLU A 124 16.90 70.43 -20.81
C GLU A 124 17.20 71.93 -20.76
N ALA A 125 16.92 72.60 -19.64
CA ALA A 125 17.23 74.02 -19.46
C ALA A 125 18.71 74.29 -19.09
N GLU A 126 19.56 73.26 -19.00
CA GLU A 126 20.97 73.36 -18.57
C GLU A 126 21.92 72.61 -19.54
N ASP A 127 23.15 73.10 -19.65
CA ASP A 127 24.24 72.71 -20.58
C ASP A 127 24.20 71.24 -21.13
N HIS A 128 23.67 71.08 -22.34
CA HIS A 128 23.15 69.82 -22.91
C HIS A 128 24.15 68.67 -23.07
N THR A 129 25.43 68.94 -23.33
CA THR A 129 26.40 67.91 -23.76
C THR A 129 26.92 67.05 -22.60
N LYS A 130 27.32 67.69 -21.49
CA LYS A 130 27.81 66.97 -20.30
C LYS A 130 26.70 66.13 -19.68
N HIS A 131 25.48 66.66 -19.68
CA HIS A 131 24.31 65.96 -19.19
C HIS A 131 23.95 64.74 -20.06
N ARG A 132 23.91 64.88 -21.40
CA ARG A 132 23.63 63.76 -22.32
C ARG A 132 24.63 62.61 -22.16
N ILE A 133 25.91 62.92 -21.94
CA ILE A 133 26.93 61.91 -21.67
C ILE A 133 26.65 61.18 -20.35
N GLN A 134 26.28 61.90 -19.29
CA GLN A 134 25.95 61.27 -18.00
C GLN A 134 24.71 60.37 -18.12
N LEU A 135 23.65 60.83 -18.79
CA LEU A 135 22.45 60.02 -19.02
C LEU A 135 22.74 58.73 -19.79
N LEU A 136 23.62 58.79 -20.80
CA LEU A 136 24.02 57.60 -21.55
C LEU A 136 24.84 56.63 -20.70
N ARG A 137 25.70 57.14 -19.80
CA ARG A 137 26.45 56.30 -18.85
C ARG A 137 25.53 55.61 -17.86
N ASP A 138 24.57 56.33 -17.27
CA ASP A 138 23.59 55.77 -16.36
C ASP A 138 22.76 54.68 -17.07
N LYS A 139 22.34 54.91 -18.32
CA LYS A 139 21.63 53.92 -19.13
C LYS A 139 22.47 52.68 -19.43
N LEU A 140 23.77 52.84 -19.69
CA LEU A 140 24.69 51.72 -19.91
C LEU A 140 24.86 50.89 -18.64
N GLU A 141 25.11 51.52 -17.50
CA GLU A 141 25.23 50.84 -16.21
C GLU A 141 23.95 50.06 -15.85
N MET A 142 22.78 50.66 -16.10
CA MET A 142 21.50 49.97 -15.93
C MET A 142 21.31 48.80 -16.91
N ALA A 143 21.81 48.90 -18.14
CA ALA A 143 21.73 47.82 -19.12
C ALA A 143 22.68 46.66 -18.74
N ASP A 144 23.90 46.97 -18.32
CA ASP A 144 24.89 46.00 -17.86
C ASP A 144 24.40 45.25 -16.62
N GLU A 145 23.79 45.96 -15.65
CA GLU A 145 23.23 45.32 -14.47
C GLU A 145 22.08 44.36 -14.83
N ARG A 146 21.18 44.76 -15.75
CA ARG A 146 20.13 43.87 -16.24
C ARG A 146 20.69 42.66 -16.97
N ALA A 147 21.75 42.84 -17.77
CA ALA A 147 22.41 41.74 -18.48
C ALA A 147 23.05 40.74 -17.50
N ARG A 148 23.73 41.23 -16.46
CA ARG A 148 24.28 40.38 -15.39
C ARG A 148 23.19 39.61 -14.66
N GLN A 149 22.10 40.27 -14.30
CA GLN A 149 20.97 39.60 -13.65
C GLN A 149 20.31 38.56 -14.55
N ALA A 150 20.18 38.82 -15.85
CA ALA A 150 19.65 37.87 -16.81
C ALA A 150 20.57 36.64 -16.95
N ALA A 151 21.89 36.83 -17.05
CA ALA A 151 22.85 35.75 -17.16
C ALA A 151 22.84 34.83 -15.91
N ILE A 152 22.77 35.41 -14.71
CA ILE A 152 22.63 34.63 -13.47
C ILE A 152 21.34 33.81 -13.48
N ARG A 153 20.22 34.42 -13.91
CA ARG A 153 18.93 33.70 -14.02
C ARG A 153 18.99 32.58 -15.05
N GLU A 154 19.61 32.81 -16.20
CA GLU A 154 19.80 31.79 -17.24
C GLU A 154 20.61 30.61 -16.70
N GLN A 155 21.71 30.87 -16.00
CA GLN A 155 22.52 29.82 -15.37
C GLN A 155 21.72 29.01 -14.35
N VAL A 156 21.01 29.68 -13.43
CA VAL A 156 20.19 28.99 -12.42
C VAL A 156 19.08 28.14 -13.06
N LEU A 157 18.44 28.65 -14.11
CA LEU A 157 17.42 27.90 -14.84
C LEU A 157 18.02 26.74 -15.62
N GLY A 158 19.21 26.90 -16.22
CA GLY A 158 19.96 25.85 -16.88
C GLY A 158 20.29 24.70 -15.93
N ASP A 159 20.87 25.03 -14.77
CA ASP A 159 21.18 24.05 -13.72
C ASP A 159 19.93 23.32 -13.23
N ALA A 160 18.82 24.05 -13.05
CA ALA A 160 17.54 23.46 -12.64
C ALA A 160 16.96 22.52 -13.71
N VAL A 161 17.04 22.88 -14.99
CA VAL A 161 16.61 22.02 -16.11
C VAL A 161 17.46 20.76 -16.17
N GLN A 162 18.78 20.88 -16.07
CA GLN A 162 19.69 19.73 -16.07
C GLN A 162 19.41 18.79 -14.89
N ALA A 163 19.23 19.33 -13.68
CA ALA A 163 18.90 18.53 -12.50
C ALA A 163 17.57 17.77 -12.67
N ARG A 164 16.55 18.41 -13.28
CA ARG A 164 15.26 17.77 -13.56
C ARG A 164 15.37 16.69 -14.64
N GLN A 165 16.16 16.91 -15.69
CA GLN A 165 16.42 15.91 -16.73
C GLN A 165 17.12 14.67 -16.15
N SER A 166 18.16 14.85 -15.33
CA SER A 166 18.82 13.74 -14.64
C SER A 166 17.82 12.98 -13.76
N ARG A 167 16.98 13.68 -13.01
CA ARG A 167 15.95 13.04 -12.18
C ARG A 167 14.93 12.25 -12.99
N ILE A 168 14.52 12.75 -14.16
CA ILE A 168 13.62 12.04 -15.07
C ILE A 168 14.29 10.75 -15.56
N ALA A 169 15.53 10.82 -16.03
CA ALA A 169 16.27 9.64 -16.52
C ALA A 169 16.44 8.55 -15.44
N ASP A 170 16.68 8.96 -14.19
CA ASP A 170 16.74 8.05 -13.04
C ASP A 170 15.40 7.36 -12.80
N LEU A 171 14.31 8.13 -12.75
CA LEU A 171 12.96 7.61 -12.53
C LEU A 171 12.52 6.68 -13.67
N GLU A 172 12.85 7.00 -14.92
CA GLU A 172 12.59 6.11 -16.05
C GLU A 172 13.35 4.79 -15.94
N THR A 173 14.60 4.84 -15.48
CA THR A 173 15.40 3.64 -15.25
C THR A 173 14.82 2.79 -14.14
N GLN A 174 14.36 3.40 -13.05
CA GLN A 174 13.65 2.71 -11.97
C GLN A 174 12.33 2.10 -12.47
N ALA A 175 11.55 2.84 -13.24
CA ALA A 175 10.29 2.35 -13.81
C ALA A 175 10.52 1.16 -14.75
N ARG A 176 11.56 1.19 -15.59
CA ARG A 176 11.96 0.05 -16.44
C ARG A 176 12.32 -1.17 -15.60
N ARG A 177 13.11 -1.00 -14.54
CA ARG A 177 13.48 -2.11 -13.63
C ARG A 177 12.27 -2.73 -12.96
N LEU A 178 11.35 -1.91 -12.43
CA LEU A 178 10.14 -2.39 -11.78
C LEU A 178 9.22 -3.15 -12.75
N ARG A 179 9.11 -2.69 -14.01
CA ARG A 179 8.34 -3.41 -15.05
C ARG A 179 8.94 -4.78 -15.35
N LEU A 180 10.26 -4.85 -15.55
CA LEU A 180 10.94 -6.13 -15.80
C LEU A 180 10.77 -7.11 -14.63
N PHE A 181 10.84 -6.61 -13.39
CA PHE A 181 10.60 -7.43 -12.20
C PHE A 181 9.15 -7.95 -12.15
N ALA A 182 8.16 -7.08 -12.38
CA ALA A 182 6.76 -7.48 -12.40
C ALA A 182 6.42 -8.44 -13.55
N GLU A 183 7.08 -8.31 -14.70
CA GLU A 183 6.95 -9.25 -15.82
C GLU A 183 7.54 -10.62 -15.47
N ALA A 184 8.69 -10.68 -14.80
CA ALA A 184 9.28 -11.92 -14.33
C ALA A 184 8.41 -12.62 -13.29
N GLU A 185 7.91 -11.88 -12.29
CA GLU A 185 7.02 -12.41 -11.24
C GLU A 185 5.71 -12.95 -11.84
N ARG A 186 5.14 -12.25 -12.83
CA ARG A 186 3.95 -12.74 -13.56
C ARG A 186 4.25 -14.01 -14.34
N ALA A 187 5.41 -14.10 -15.00
CA ALA A 187 5.80 -15.29 -15.75
C ALA A 187 5.97 -16.51 -14.81
N GLU A 188 6.61 -16.31 -13.66
CA GLU A 188 6.75 -17.32 -12.61
C GLU A 188 5.39 -17.76 -12.08
N THR A 189 4.51 -16.82 -11.73
CA THR A 189 3.16 -17.12 -11.26
C THR A 189 2.35 -17.92 -12.29
N VAL A 190 2.46 -17.60 -13.58
CA VAL A 190 1.79 -18.34 -14.66
C VAL A 190 2.31 -19.78 -14.75
N LEU A 191 3.61 -19.98 -14.61
CA LEU A 191 4.21 -21.32 -14.59
C LEU A 191 3.73 -22.12 -13.37
N GLU A 192 3.75 -21.52 -12.17
CA GLU A 192 3.25 -22.17 -10.95
C GLU A 192 1.78 -22.55 -11.08
N LEU A 193 0.92 -21.65 -11.56
CA LEU A 193 -0.50 -21.93 -11.80
C LEU A 193 -0.70 -23.05 -12.82
N GLY A 194 0.15 -23.12 -13.85
CA GLY A 194 0.18 -24.23 -14.80
C GLY A 194 0.43 -25.56 -14.10
N THR A 195 1.50 -25.64 -13.30
CA THR A 195 1.84 -26.88 -12.57
C THR A 195 0.76 -27.33 -11.58
N VAL A 196 0.14 -26.40 -10.86
CA VAL A 196 -0.96 -26.70 -9.93
C VAL A 196 -2.21 -27.16 -10.67
N THR A 197 -2.48 -26.58 -11.85
CA THR A 197 -3.62 -26.97 -12.69
C THR A 197 -3.43 -28.37 -13.25
N ASP A 198 -2.23 -28.68 -13.76
CA ASP A 198 -1.90 -30.01 -14.27
C ASP A 198 -2.00 -31.09 -13.18
N GLU A 199 -1.52 -30.80 -11.97
CA GLU A 199 -1.62 -31.73 -10.85
C GLU A 199 -3.07 -31.93 -10.38
N ARG A 200 -3.87 -30.85 -10.32
CA ARG A 200 -5.30 -30.95 -10.05
C ARG A 200 -6.00 -31.84 -11.07
N ASP A 201 -5.70 -31.66 -12.35
CA ASP A 201 -6.33 -32.41 -13.42
C ASP A 201 -5.91 -33.89 -13.38
N ARG A 202 -4.65 -34.17 -13.07
CA ARG A 202 -4.14 -35.51 -12.81
C ARG A 202 -4.87 -36.19 -11.65
N LEU A 203 -4.96 -35.54 -10.49
CA LEU A 203 -5.65 -36.07 -9.32
C LEU A 203 -7.14 -36.28 -9.56
N THR A 204 -7.76 -35.39 -10.35
CA THR A 204 -9.16 -35.52 -10.74
C THR A 204 -9.36 -36.76 -11.63
N ALA A 205 -8.48 -36.97 -12.62
CA ALA A 205 -8.50 -38.16 -13.47
C ALA A 205 -8.27 -39.46 -12.67
N GLU A 206 -7.34 -39.44 -11.72
CA GLU A 206 -7.09 -40.57 -10.82
C GLU A 206 -8.31 -40.87 -9.93
N CYS A 207 -8.94 -39.85 -9.37
CA CYS A 207 -10.18 -39.99 -8.62
C CYS A 207 -11.32 -40.60 -9.46
N HIS A 208 -11.45 -40.20 -10.74
CA HIS A 208 -12.41 -40.83 -11.65
C HIS A 208 -12.09 -42.31 -11.90
N ARG A 209 -10.83 -42.64 -12.19
CA ARG A 209 -10.38 -44.02 -12.38
C ARG A 209 -10.64 -44.89 -11.15
N LEU A 210 -10.30 -44.40 -9.96
CA LEU A 210 -10.51 -45.13 -8.71
C LEU A 210 -12.01 -45.35 -8.42
N ARG A 211 -12.87 -44.36 -8.71
CA ARG A 211 -14.33 -44.54 -8.58
C ARG A 211 -14.87 -45.60 -9.54
N GLU A 212 -14.38 -45.63 -10.78
CA GLU A 212 -14.75 -46.66 -11.75
C GLU A 212 -14.29 -48.05 -11.28
N GLU A 213 -13.09 -48.15 -10.74
CA GLU A 213 -12.55 -49.38 -10.18
C GLU A 213 -13.33 -49.87 -8.96
N VAL A 214 -13.66 -48.98 -8.02
CA VAL A 214 -14.54 -49.30 -6.89
C VAL A 214 -15.88 -49.82 -7.39
N GLY A 215 -16.52 -49.14 -8.35
CA GLY A 215 -17.79 -49.59 -8.92
C GLY A 215 -17.68 -50.91 -9.70
N ARG A 216 -16.50 -51.27 -10.24
CA ARG A 216 -16.24 -52.61 -10.80
C ARG A 216 -16.16 -53.64 -9.68
N LEU A 217 -15.35 -53.40 -8.65
CA LEU A 217 -15.16 -54.31 -7.53
C LEU A 217 -16.45 -54.57 -6.75
N GLU A 218 -17.29 -53.55 -6.55
CA GLU A 218 -18.61 -53.69 -5.92
C GLU A 218 -19.53 -54.64 -6.71
N ARG A 219 -19.51 -54.54 -8.05
CA ARG A 219 -20.27 -55.45 -8.93
C ARG A 219 -19.73 -56.88 -8.88
N GLU A 220 -18.42 -57.04 -8.91
CA GLU A 220 -17.77 -58.36 -8.78
C GLU A 220 -18.08 -59.01 -7.42
N LEU A 221 -18.02 -58.24 -6.34
CA LEU A 221 -18.34 -58.69 -4.99
C LEU A 221 -19.81 -59.11 -4.88
N THR A 222 -20.73 -58.30 -5.42
CA THR A 222 -22.16 -58.63 -5.44
C THR A 222 -22.40 -59.93 -6.21
N ALA A 223 -21.77 -60.08 -7.38
CA ALA A 223 -21.89 -61.29 -8.20
C ALA A 223 -21.30 -62.53 -7.51
N ALA A 224 -20.20 -62.38 -6.76
CA ALA A 224 -19.63 -63.46 -5.96
C ALA A 224 -20.56 -63.86 -4.80
N HIS A 225 -21.13 -62.89 -4.10
CA HIS A 225 -22.07 -63.15 -3.01
C HIS A 225 -23.33 -63.90 -3.49
N THR A 226 -23.91 -63.49 -4.62
CA THR A 226 -25.04 -64.21 -5.22
C THR A 226 -24.69 -65.65 -5.60
N ARG A 227 -23.48 -65.90 -6.13
CA ARG A 227 -23.00 -67.24 -6.43
C ARG A 227 -22.83 -68.09 -5.18
N THR A 228 -22.32 -67.52 -4.09
CA THR A 228 -22.23 -68.21 -2.79
C THR A 228 -23.60 -68.61 -2.28
N LEU A 229 -24.58 -67.68 -2.27
CA LEU A 229 -25.95 -67.99 -1.85
C LEU A 229 -26.60 -69.09 -2.71
N GLN A 230 -26.37 -69.07 -4.02
CA GLN A 230 -26.86 -70.12 -4.94
C GLN A 230 -26.22 -71.47 -4.65
N ALA A 231 -24.91 -71.51 -4.38
CA ALA A 231 -24.21 -72.73 -4.02
C ALA A 231 -24.71 -73.29 -2.67
N GLU A 232 -24.92 -72.41 -1.68
CA GLU A 232 -25.48 -72.78 -0.37
C GLU A 232 -26.89 -73.38 -0.49
N ASP A 233 -27.78 -72.79 -1.30
CA ASP A 233 -29.12 -73.32 -1.55
C ASP A 233 -29.06 -74.70 -2.23
N GLN A 234 -28.17 -74.88 -3.20
CA GLN A 234 -27.93 -76.18 -3.84
C GLN A 234 -27.41 -77.23 -2.85
N CYS A 235 -26.45 -76.87 -2.00
CA CYS A 235 -25.95 -77.76 -0.94
C CYS A 235 -27.08 -78.20 -0.01
N GLN A 236 -27.93 -77.28 0.45
CA GLN A 236 -29.08 -77.62 1.30
C GLN A 236 -30.06 -78.58 0.63
N ILE A 237 -30.31 -78.40 -0.68
CA ILE A 237 -31.18 -79.33 -1.44
C ILE A 237 -30.54 -80.73 -1.50
N LEU A 238 -29.25 -80.81 -1.79
CA LEU A 238 -28.51 -82.08 -1.85
C LEU A 238 -28.42 -82.77 -0.49
N GLU A 239 -28.19 -82.03 0.59
CA GLU A 239 -28.19 -82.54 1.97
C GLU A 239 -29.55 -83.16 2.32
N ARG A 240 -30.67 -82.49 2.02
CA ARG A 240 -32.01 -83.06 2.22
C ARG A 240 -32.26 -84.31 1.38
N GLN A 241 -31.71 -84.36 0.16
CA GLN A 241 -31.82 -85.55 -0.69
C GLN A 241 -31.03 -86.72 -0.12
N LEU A 242 -29.81 -86.47 0.39
CA LEU A 242 -28.99 -87.48 1.06
C LEU A 242 -29.67 -88.04 2.31
N GLU A 243 -30.22 -87.18 3.18
CA GLU A 243 -30.93 -87.60 4.40
C GLU A 243 -32.13 -88.54 4.11
N VAL A 244 -32.87 -88.28 3.02
CA VAL A 244 -33.98 -89.17 2.58
C VAL A 244 -33.46 -90.51 2.07
N VAL A 245 -32.34 -90.53 1.34
CA VAL A 245 -31.73 -91.79 0.86
C VAL A 245 -31.21 -92.62 2.03
N GLU A 246 -30.46 -92.01 2.94
CA GLU A 246 -29.89 -92.67 4.13
C GLU A 246 -30.96 -93.28 5.03
N THR A 247 -32.10 -92.61 5.22
CA THR A 247 -33.21 -93.11 6.04
C THR A 247 -34.06 -94.21 5.35
N THR A 248 -33.94 -94.39 4.04
CA THR A 248 -34.69 -95.42 3.28
C THR A 248 -33.88 -96.69 3.00
N THR A 249 -32.57 -96.66 3.22
CA THR A 249 -31.70 -97.83 3.21
C THR A 249 -31.57 -98.42 4.62
N PRO A 250 -32.14 -99.60 4.93
CA PRO A 250 -31.79 -100.32 6.15
C PRO A 250 -30.34 -100.79 6.07
N GLU A 251 -29.56 -100.46 7.11
CA GLU A 251 -28.14 -100.80 7.29
C GLU A 251 -27.82 -102.24 6.87
N THR A 252 -26.97 -102.36 5.84
CA THR A 252 -26.18 -103.57 5.58
C THR A 252 -24.71 -103.17 5.74
N ASP A 253 -24.08 -103.70 6.80
CA ASP A 253 -22.75 -103.38 7.34
C ASP A 253 -21.54 -103.66 6.41
N GLU A 254 -21.55 -103.28 5.14
CA GLU A 254 -20.39 -103.52 4.24
C GLU A 254 -19.77 -102.30 3.55
N ASP A 255 -20.34 -101.08 3.61
CA ASP A 255 -19.83 -99.93 2.84
C ASP A 255 -19.29 -98.72 3.67
N ASP A 256 -19.20 -98.84 5.00
CA ASP A 256 -18.92 -97.71 5.92
C ASP A 256 -17.54 -97.05 5.76
N VAL A 257 -16.54 -97.73 5.17
CA VAL A 257 -15.16 -97.20 5.09
C VAL A 257 -14.98 -96.19 3.94
N GLU A 258 -15.75 -96.28 2.84
CA GLU A 258 -15.64 -95.33 1.72
C GLU A 258 -16.45 -94.04 1.93
N GLN A 259 -17.52 -94.09 2.74
CA GLN A 259 -18.32 -92.91 3.08
C GLN A 259 -17.61 -92.02 4.11
N GLU A 260 -16.88 -92.59 5.07
CA GLU A 260 -16.13 -91.84 6.09
C GLU A 260 -14.95 -91.05 5.45
N GLU A 261 -14.21 -91.64 4.51
CA GLU A 261 -13.17 -90.91 3.75
C GLU A 261 -13.72 -89.78 2.86
N ARG A 262 -14.96 -89.91 2.37
CA ARG A 262 -15.62 -88.85 1.59
C ARG A 262 -16.07 -87.71 2.49
N LEU A 263 -16.59 -88.02 3.68
CA LEU A 263 -16.97 -87.03 4.68
C LEU A 263 -15.76 -86.24 5.18
N ASP A 264 -14.61 -86.89 5.42
CA ASP A 264 -13.37 -86.22 5.81
C ASP A 264 -12.85 -85.25 4.73
N ARG A 265 -12.91 -85.64 3.45
CA ARG A 265 -12.52 -84.75 2.34
C ARG A 265 -13.45 -83.54 2.18
N VAL A 266 -14.76 -83.71 2.43
CA VAL A 266 -15.72 -82.61 2.41
C VAL A 266 -15.52 -81.68 3.62
N MET A 267 -15.23 -82.24 4.79
CA MET A 267 -14.88 -81.51 6.02
C MET A 267 -13.61 -80.66 5.85
N ASP A 268 -12.58 -81.20 5.20
CA ASP A 268 -11.35 -80.47 4.89
C ASP A 268 -11.58 -79.31 3.92
N GLU A 269 -12.43 -79.51 2.90
CA GLU A 269 -12.78 -78.47 1.92
C GLU A 269 -13.61 -77.35 2.58
N VAL A 270 -14.55 -77.68 3.46
CA VAL A 270 -15.33 -76.70 4.25
C VAL A 270 -14.43 -75.90 5.19
N THR A 271 -13.43 -76.56 5.81
CA THR A 271 -12.48 -75.90 6.72
C THR A 271 -11.56 -74.95 5.96
N ARG A 272 -11.11 -75.34 4.76
CA ARG A 272 -10.34 -74.50 3.83
C ARG A 272 -11.13 -73.27 3.37
N LEU A 273 -12.38 -73.44 2.95
CA LEU A 273 -13.25 -72.35 2.51
C LEU A 273 -13.57 -71.36 3.66
N ARG A 274 -13.78 -71.86 4.89
CA ARG A 274 -13.96 -70.99 6.07
C ARG A 274 -12.71 -70.16 6.38
N GLN A 275 -11.52 -70.71 6.15
CA GLN A 275 -10.26 -69.99 6.32
C GLN A 275 -10.07 -68.92 5.23
N GLU A 276 -10.49 -69.18 4.00
CA GLU A 276 -10.46 -68.24 2.87
C GLU A 276 -11.43 -67.06 3.07
N VAL A 277 -12.65 -67.34 3.55
CA VAL A 277 -13.63 -66.30 3.94
C VAL A 277 -13.10 -65.44 5.10
N ARG A 278 -12.35 -66.03 6.04
CA ARG A 278 -11.71 -65.30 7.14
C ARG A 278 -10.60 -64.35 6.65
N VAL A 279 -9.82 -64.75 5.65
CA VAL A 279 -8.80 -63.90 5.01
C VAL A 279 -9.46 -62.76 4.21
N LEU A 280 -10.52 -63.04 3.46
CA LEU A 280 -11.27 -62.04 2.69
C LEU A 280 -11.99 -61.01 3.60
N ARG A 281 -12.44 -61.41 4.79
CA ARG A 281 -13.09 -60.52 5.76
C ARG A 281 -12.10 -59.58 6.48
N VAL A 282 -10.83 -59.98 6.61
CA VAL A 282 -9.74 -59.12 7.14
C VAL A 282 -9.25 -58.13 6.07
N VAL A 283 -9.28 -58.52 4.79
CA VAL A 283 -8.98 -57.64 3.65
C VAL A 283 -10.12 -56.65 3.37
N ALA A 284 -11.39 -57.03 3.59
CA ALA A 284 -12.55 -56.14 3.37
C ALA A 284 -12.68 -54.98 4.37
N ILE A 285 -11.99 -55.01 5.51
CA ILE A 285 -11.90 -53.87 6.46
C ILE A 285 -10.72 -52.96 6.09
N ALA A 286 -9.82 -53.40 5.20
CA ALA A 286 -8.73 -52.60 4.65
C ALA A 286 -9.21 -51.76 3.46
N ASP A 287 -10.04 -50.75 3.74
CA ASP A 287 -10.24 -49.61 2.85
C ASP A 287 -8.85 -48.97 2.56
N PRO A 288 -8.35 -48.99 1.29
CA PRO A 288 -7.07 -48.40 0.91
C PRO A 288 -7.09 -46.86 0.95
N GLY A 289 -8.28 -46.26 1.10
CA GLY A 289 -8.47 -44.83 1.19
C GLY A 289 -8.73 -44.34 2.62
N PHE A 290 -7.98 -44.81 3.63
CA PHE A 290 -8.18 -44.27 4.98
C PHE A 290 -7.63 -42.83 5.08
N PRO A 291 -8.38 -41.93 5.74
CA PRO A 291 -8.42 -40.53 5.39
C PRO A 291 -7.19 -39.80 5.91
N ASP A 292 -6.80 -38.76 5.18
CA ASP A 292 -6.00 -37.66 5.70
C ASP A 292 -6.38 -37.35 7.16
N VAL A 293 -5.39 -37.07 8.01
CA VAL A 293 -5.53 -36.72 9.43
C VAL A 293 -6.69 -35.74 9.67
N ARG A 294 -6.92 -34.84 8.71
CA ARG A 294 -8.02 -33.87 8.71
C ARG A 294 -9.41 -34.51 8.61
N GLY A 295 -9.57 -35.55 7.81
CA GLY A 295 -10.82 -36.30 7.66
C GLY A 295 -11.19 -37.06 8.94
N VAL A 296 -10.22 -37.72 9.55
CA VAL A 296 -10.40 -38.38 10.87
C VAL A 296 -10.78 -37.33 11.92
N ALA A 297 -10.08 -36.20 11.97
CA ALA A 297 -10.39 -35.13 12.90
C ALA A 297 -11.80 -34.55 12.72
N TYR A 298 -12.23 -34.35 11.48
CA TYR A 298 -13.56 -33.84 11.17
C TYR A 298 -14.66 -34.83 11.57
N ALA A 299 -14.47 -36.13 11.30
CA ALA A 299 -15.40 -37.17 11.70
C ALA A 299 -15.55 -37.24 13.23
N VAL A 300 -14.42 -37.29 13.96
CA VAL A 300 -14.44 -37.32 15.43
C VAL A 300 -15.15 -36.09 15.99
N ARG A 301 -14.83 -34.89 15.51
CA ARG A 301 -15.50 -33.64 15.92
C ARG A 301 -17.00 -33.67 15.67
N ARG A 302 -17.43 -34.20 14.52
CA ARG A 302 -18.85 -34.33 14.17
C ARG A 302 -19.59 -35.23 15.17
N HIS A 303 -19.00 -36.35 15.57
CA HIS A 303 -19.59 -37.27 16.54
C HIS A 303 -19.63 -36.68 17.96
N LEU A 304 -18.57 -36.00 18.38
CA LEU A 304 -18.52 -35.33 19.68
C LEU A 304 -19.56 -34.20 19.80
N ARG A 305 -19.70 -33.36 18.75
CA ARG A 305 -20.75 -32.33 18.70
C ARG A 305 -22.17 -32.89 18.69
N ALA A 306 -22.34 -34.08 18.14
CA ALA A 306 -23.62 -34.77 18.14
C ALA A 306 -23.93 -35.50 19.46
N GLY A 307 -23.05 -35.42 20.48
CA GLY A 307 -23.23 -36.13 21.74
C GLY A 307 -23.07 -37.65 21.60
N ARG A 308 -22.30 -38.13 20.61
CA ARG A 308 -22.10 -39.55 20.31
C ARG A 308 -20.64 -39.97 20.55
N PRO A 309 -20.19 -40.02 21.82
CA PRO A 309 -18.78 -40.29 22.15
C PRO A 309 -18.34 -41.71 21.76
N GLN A 310 -19.24 -42.68 21.77
CA GLN A 310 -18.90 -44.07 21.44
C GLN A 310 -18.53 -44.25 19.96
N GLU A 311 -19.20 -43.53 19.07
CA GLU A 311 -18.87 -43.54 17.64
C GLU A 311 -17.54 -42.81 17.38
N ALA A 312 -17.28 -41.72 18.11
CA ALA A 312 -15.98 -41.06 18.09
C ALA A 312 -14.86 -42.00 18.57
N ARG A 313 -15.12 -42.80 19.62
CA ARG A 313 -14.19 -43.83 20.12
C ARG A 313 -13.88 -44.87 19.07
N THR A 314 -14.89 -45.40 18.38
CA THR A 314 -14.70 -46.40 17.31
C THR A 314 -13.83 -45.86 16.17
N VAL A 315 -14.05 -44.61 15.75
CA VAL A 315 -13.24 -43.93 14.72
C VAL A 315 -11.79 -43.77 15.19
N LEU A 316 -11.60 -43.36 16.44
CA LEU A 316 -10.28 -43.21 17.03
C LEU A 316 -9.56 -44.55 17.22
N SER A 317 -10.26 -45.62 17.60
CA SER A 317 -9.65 -46.96 17.72
C SER A 317 -9.14 -47.47 16.38
N HIS A 318 -9.90 -47.24 15.31
CA HIS A 318 -9.44 -47.57 13.96
C HIS A 318 -8.25 -46.70 13.53
N ALA A 319 -8.28 -45.41 13.83
CA ALA A 319 -7.17 -44.50 13.55
C ALA A 319 -5.91 -44.86 14.35
N ALA A 320 -6.04 -45.19 15.63
CA ALA A 320 -4.95 -45.58 16.51
C ALA A 320 -4.26 -46.87 16.07
N TYR A 321 -5.02 -47.81 15.48
CA TYR A 321 -4.44 -49.02 14.92
C TYR A 321 -3.57 -48.74 13.68
N ARG A 322 -3.97 -47.76 12.86
CA ARG A 322 -3.37 -47.51 11.52
C ARG A 322 -2.36 -46.37 11.45
N LEU A 323 -2.51 -45.35 12.28
CA LEU A 323 -1.67 -44.16 12.23
C LEU A 323 -0.36 -44.37 13.02
N SER A 324 0.71 -43.74 12.52
CA SER A 324 1.95 -43.60 13.30
C SER A 324 1.70 -42.67 14.50
N VAL A 325 2.60 -42.73 15.47
CA VAL A 325 2.53 -41.87 16.66
C VAL A 325 2.53 -40.39 16.26
N GLU A 326 3.37 -40.00 15.30
CA GLU A 326 3.44 -38.62 14.82
C GLU A 326 2.11 -38.16 14.21
N ARG A 327 1.45 -39.03 13.43
CA ARG A 327 0.15 -38.72 12.82
C ARG A 327 -0.98 -38.64 13.83
N LEU A 328 -0.93 -39.42 14.92
CA LEU A 328 -1.86 -39.28 16.03
C LEU A 328 -1.65 -37.96 16.80
N VAL A 329 -0.41 -37.50 16.91
CA VAL A 329 -0.09 -36.18 17.48
C VAL A 329 -0.60 -35.06 16.57
N GLU A 330 -0.44 -35.19 15.24
CA GLU A 330 -1.02 -34.24 14.28
C GLU A 330 -2.55 -34.23 14.35
N LEU A 331 -3.18 -35.39 14.47
CA LEU A 331 -4.63 -35.54 14.64
C LEU A 331 -5.11 -34.78 15.87
N PHE A 332 -4.39 -34.96 16.98
CA PHE A 332 -4.67 -34.27 18.22
C PHE A 332 -4.57 -32.75 18.08
N GLY A 333 -3.49 -32.25 17.44
CA GLY A 333 -3.31 -30.83 17.15
C GLY A 333 -4.41 -30.26 16.26
N PHE A 334 -4.86 -31.02 15.26
CA PHE A 334 -5.90 -30.58 14.33
C PHE A 334 -7.28 -30.53 14.98
N VAL A 335 -7.66 -31.54 15.77
CA VAL A 335 -8.92 -31.51 16.54
C VAL A 335 -8.91 -30.31 17.49
N ARG A 336 -7.77 -30.04 18.15
CA ARG A 336 -7.59 -28.88 19.03
C ARG A 336 -7.75 -27.53 18.34
N GLY A 337 -7.21 -27.38 17.13
CA GLY A 337 -7.33 -26.15 16.34
C GLY A 337 -8.75 -25.80 15.91
N LEU A 338 -9.71 -26.73 16.03
CA LEU A 338 -11.07 -26.59 15.52
C LEU A 338 -12.11 -26.05 16.54
N GLY A 339 -11.77 -25.81 17.81
CA GLY A 339 -12.51 -24.89 18.70
C GLY A 339 -13.29 -25.44 19.92
N ASP A 340 -13.65 -24.49 20.80
CA ASP A 340 -14.29 -24.46 22.14
C ASP A 340 -13.85 -25.44 23.24
N ASP A 341 -13.30 -24.84 24.29
CA ASP A 341 -12.45 -25.42 25.34
C ASP A 341 -13.08 -26.61 26.11
N SER A 342 -14.41 -26.78 26.11
CA SER A 342 -15.12 -27.76 26.94
C SER A 342 -15.16 -29.20 26.43
N HIS A 343 -14.87 -29.45 25.16
CA HIS A 343 -14.90 -30.81 24.58
C HIS A 343 -13.50 -31.44 24.46
N PHE A 344 -12.44 -30.71 24.83
CA PHE A 344 -11.05 -31.15 24.63
C PHE A 344 -10.52 -32.05 25.70
N ASP A 345 -10.87 -31.79 26.96
CA ASP A 345 -10.45 -32.65 28.08
C ASP A 345 -10.93 -34.09 27.84
N HIS A 346 -12.16 -34.23 27.35
CA HIS A 346 -12.74 -35.52 27.02
C HIS A 346 -12.12 -36.20 25.78
N PHE A 347 -11.64 -35.44 24.80
CA PHE A 347 -10.98 -36.02 23.62
C PHE A 347 -9.58 -36.54 23.95
N GLY A 348 -8.82 -35.82 24.77
CA GLY A 348 -7.49 -36.27 25.23
C GLY A 348 -7.57 -37.52 26.09
N GLU A 349 -8.55 -37.59 27.00
CA GLU A 349 -8.87 -38.79 27.77
C GLU A 349 -9.24 -39.97 26.86
N LEU A 350 -10.16 -39.75 25.91
CA LEU A 350 -10.65 -40.80 25.01
C LEU A 350 -9.56 -41.31 24.06
N LEU A 351 -8.69 -40.44 23.56
CA LEU A 351 -7.56 -40.85 22.71
C LEU A 351 -6.51 -41.63 23.52
N THR A 352 -6.25 -41.23 24.76
CA THR A 352 -5.35 -41.95 25.67
C THR A 352 -5.91 -43.32 26.00
N GLU A 353 -7.19 -43.40 26.36
CA GLU A 353 -7.89 -44.66 26.67
C GLU A 353 -7.85 -45.61 25.47
N VAL A 354 -8.17 -45.11 24.28
CA VAL A 354 -8.10 -45.89 23.04
C VAL A 354 -6.69 -46.36 22.72
N CYS A 355 -5.67 -45.53 22.91
CA CYS A 355 -4.28 -45.94 22.68
C CYS A 355 -3.82 -46.97 23.71
N VAL A 356 -4.25 -46.87 24.96
CA VAL A 356 -3.96 -47.86 26.01
C VAL A 356 -4.59 -49.21 25.67
N ASP A 357 -5.84 -49.22 25.20
CA ASP A 357 -6.55 -50.43 24.80
C ASP A 357 -5.96 -51.10 23.55
N THR A 358 -5.40 -50.31 22.62
CA THR A 358 -4.96 -50.81 21.30
C THR A 358 -3.47 -51.07 21.17
N ARG A 359 -2.61 -50.44 21.99
CA ARG A 359 -1.14 -50.56 21.91
C ARG A 359 -0.51 -50.59 23.31
N PRO A 360 -0.48 -51.75 24.00
CA PRO A 360 -0.02 -51.86 25.39
C PRO A 360 1.50 -51.68 25.62
N ASP A 361 2.31 -51.50 24.57
CA ASP A 361 3.78 -51.44 24.69
C ASP A 361 4.34 -50.05 25.04
N ALA A 362 5.62 -50.01 25.45
CA ALA A 362 6.41 -48.87 25.97
C ALA A 362 6.30 -47.53 25.21
N HIS A 363 5.73 -47.52 24.01
CA HIS A 363 5.37 -46.33 23.25
C HIS A 363 4.25 -45.50 23.89
N LEU A 364 3.43 -46.06 24.78
CA LEU A 364 2.39 -45.31 25.51
C LEU A 364 2.94 -44.18 26.37
N ALA A 365 4.04 -44.43 27.09
CA ALA A 365 4.65 -43.41 27.93
C ALA A 365 5.26 -42.27 27.10
N GLU A 366 5.80 -42.60 25.93
CA GLU A 366 6.34 -41.61 24.99
C GLU A 366 5.21 -40.83 24.29
N LEU A 367 4.14 -41.50 23.88
CA LEU A 367 2.97 -40.90 23.26
C LEU A 367 2.24 -39.97 24.25
N HIS A 368 2.10 -40.39 25.50
CA HIS A 368 1.55 -39.56 26.57
C HIS A 368 2.44 -38.34 26.86
N ARG A 369 3.77 -38.51 26.86
CA ARG A 369 4.71 -37.38 27.02
C ARG A 369 4.63 -36.40 25.86
N GLN A 370 4.55 -36.89 24.62
CA GLN A 370 4.46 -36.07 23.41
C GLN A 370 3.12 -35.35 23.29
N LEU A 371 2.01 -36.02 23.63
CA LEU A 371 0.68 -35.39 23.68
C LEU A 371 0.61 -34.30 24.74
N ASN A 372 1.16 -34.55 25.93
CA ASN A 372 1.23 -33.52 26.98
C ASN A 372 2.12 -32.34 26.55
N GLN A 373 3.28 -32.60 25.94
CA GLN A 373 4.17 -31.55 25.44
C GLN A 373 3.53 -30.75 24.31
N ALA A 374 2.78 -31.40 23.41
CA ALA A 374 1.99 -30.73 22.38
C ALA A 374 0.84 -29.90 22.98
N SER A 375 0.19 -30.39 24.03
CA SER A 375 -0.84 -29.66 24.78
C SER A 375 -0.28 -28.37 25.37
N TYR A 376 0.86 -28.43 26.07
CA TYR A 376 1.51 -27.25 26.64
C TYR A 376 1.97 -26.23 25.58
N ARG A 377 2.50 -26.69 24.44
CA ARG A 377 2.89 -25.81 23.32
C ARG A 377 1.69 -25.11 22.70
N ALA A 378 0.58 -25.82 22.54
CA ALA A 378 -0.65 -25.25 22.00
C ALA A 378 -1.27 -24.22 22.96
N GLU A 379 -1.28 -24.47 24.27
CA GLU A 379 -1.73 -23.49 25.27
C GLU A 379 -0.90 -22.20 25.25
N ALA A 380 0.43 -22.34 25.17
CA ALA A 380 1.33 -21.20 25.06
C ALA A 380 1.03 -20.36 23.80
N ALA A 381 0.79 -21.00 22.66
CA ALA A 381 0.44 -20.30 21.41
C ALA A 381 -0.92 -19.59 21.49
N LEU A 382 -1.90 -20.19 22.16
CA LEU A 382 -3.24 -19.62 22.34
C LEU A 382 -3.23 -18.42 23.30
N LEU A 383 -2.40 -18.47 24.34
CA LEU A 383 -2.16 -17.35 25.25
C LEU A 383 -1.48 -16.17 24.54
N VAL A 384 -0.50 -16.43 23.68
CA VAL A 384 0.15 -15.40 22.84
C VAL A 384 -0.87 -14.76 21.89
N ARG A 385 -1.72 -15.55 21.24
CA ARG A 385 -2.77 -15.05 20.34
C ARG A 385 -3.83 -14.21 21.07
N LYS A 386 -4.31 -14.66 22.24
CA LYS A 386 -5.22 -13.89 23.10
C LYS A 386 -4.57 -12.60 23.62
N GLY A 387 -3.25 -12.58 23.82
CA GLY A 387 -2.47 -11.39 24.15
C GLY A 387 -2.44 -10.36 23.01
N HIS A 388 -2.22 -10.80 21.77
CA HIS A 388 -2.24 -9.94 20.59
C HIS A 388 -3.64 -9.36 20.30
N ASP A 389 -4.70 -10.16 20.44
CA ASP A 389 -6.08 -9.69 20.23
C ASP A 389 -6.52 -8.68 21.31
N ARG A 390 -6.00 -8.79 22.53
CA ARG A 390 -6.23 -7.78 23.58
C ARG A 390 -5.50 -6.47 23.27
N GLN A 391 -4.25 -6.53 22.79
CA GLN A 391 -3.50 -5.34 22.39
C GLN A 391 -4.11 -4.62 21.17
N ALA A 392 -4.70 -5.38 20.23
CA ALA A 392 -5.38 -4.85 19.05
C ALA A 392 -6.73 -4.17 19.37
N ARG A 393 -7.37 -4.49 20.51
CA ARG A 393 -8.63 -3.86 20.96
C ARG A 393 -8.43 -2.62 21.84
N THR A 394 -7.21 -2.41 22.35
CA THR A 394 -6.84 -1.24 23.17
C THR A 394 -6.16 -0.12 22.38
N ARG A 395 -6.00 -0.28 21.07
CA ARG A 395 -5.60 0.76 20.11
C ARG A 395 -6.81 1.10 19.24
#